data_AF-A0A9D7AJP1-F1
#
_entry.id   AF-A0A9D7AJP1-F1
#
_cell.length_a   1.000
_cell.length_b   1.000
_cell.length_c   1.000
_cell.angle_alpha   90.00
_cell.angle_beta   90.00
_cell.angle_gamma   90.00
#
_symmetry.space_group_name_H-M   'P 1'
#
loop_
_entity.id
_entity.type
_entity.pdbx_description
1 polymer ?
#
loop_
_entity_poly.entity_id
_entity_poly.type
_entity_poly.pdbx_seq_one_letter_code
_entity_poly.pdbx_strand_id
1 'polypeptide(L)'
;MYSLRKIKQSLPRGVVVMLTALFIYGPLALIVTQSFLSAPFFVPDKTFSLDAYRFVFDDPDFYKALKSGFILAIGLVVIVIPLGGILAFLIVRSDLPGRRWIEPMILVPVFVSPMVLGFGYVVAAGPVGFFSLWMQDLFGFVPWNIYSMTSIIIIAGLMHVPHAYLYISSALRNMGSDVEEAARISGASPFRVMVSVSLPMVRPAILYATVLLFFLGLEVFGLMLVLGDPEGNLVLATYLYKLTNKLGIPSYHLMAVVAVVLISITIPLIMLQRRLMRTANRFVTVKGKASQAHVLPLGKWRWVSAAVVILWLIVTIFVPLTGILLRAFVSNWGVGVSLFDQLSLDTFRTVFSQPNLIRAIINSVAIGVFGGALAVICYTFIGLAMHRKPDRTTRFLDYSVLIPRAVPGILAGLAFLWVFLFTPMWMDRSLADGYMSVLPGAQWMRDNVIVWMRATRNTIFSVWLAYTVVWLAYGLRLISSALLQVGAELEEAARSTGAQRSQVTRQITVPLARYGLIGSWLLMFLIFEREYSTGVYLLSPGTETIGSMLVSLWATGAVDIVAALSFINIVLVMFGLGIALRFGVKLND
;
A
#
# COMPACT_ATOMS: atom_id res chain seq x y z
N MET A 1 4.07 38.13 -29.79
CA MET A 1 2.91 37.19 -29.73
C MET A 1 3.30 35.72 -29.46
N TYR A 2 4.46 35.23 -29.92
CA TYR A 2 4.92 33.83 -29.75
C TYR A 2 5.25 33.44 -28.27
N SER A 3 5.80 34.37 -27.49
CA SER A 3 6.14 34.19 -26.06
C SER A 3 4.90 33.98 -25.16
N LEU A 4 3.86 34.81 -25.33
CA LEU A 4 2.62 34.74 -24.53
C LEU A 4 1.82 33.46 -24.77
N ARG A 5 1.83 32.90 -25.99
CA ARG A 5 1.21 31.59 -26.28
C ARG A 5 1.95 30.45 -25.59
N LYS A 6 3.28 30.50 -25.50
CA LYS A 6 4.10 29.50 -24.79
C LYS A 6 3.83 29.52 -23.28
N ILE A 7 3.68 30.71 -22.69
CA ILE A 7 3.35 30.91 -21.27
C ILE A 7 1.93 30.38 -20.94
N LYS A 8 0.92 30.70 -21.78
CA LYS A 8 -0.44 30.16 -21.61
C LYS A 8 -0.53 28.63 -21.77
N GLN A 9 0.30 28.03 -22.62
CA GLN A 9 0.37 26.57 -22.77
C GLN A 9 1.12 25.87 -21.62
N SER A 10 2.04 26.56 -20.93
CA SER A 10 2.79 26.01 -19.78
C SER A 10 2.11 26.22 -18.42
N LEU A 11 1.25 27.23 -18.28
CA LEU A 11 0.45 27.51 -17.08
C LEU A 11 -0.29 26.30 -16.50
N PRO A 12 -1.06 25.50 -17.28
CA PRO A 12 -1.77 24.34 -16.72
C PRO A 12 -0.80 23.26 -16.19
N ARG A 13 0.37 23.12 -16.81
CA ARG A 13 1.41 22.20 -16.32
C ARG A 13 2.07 22.70 -15.04
N GLY A 14 2.37 24.00 -14.98
CA GLY A 14 2.98 24.63 -13.79
C GLY A 14 2.09 24.49 -12.56
N VAL A 15 0.78 24.68 -12.71
CA VAL A 15 -0.20 24.48 -11.64
C VAL A 15 -0.20 23.03 -11.15
N VAL A 16 -0.26 22.04 -12.06
CA VAL A 16 -0.20 20.62 -11.68
C VAL A 16 1.08 20.29 -10.91
N VAL A 17 2.24 20.77 -11.39
CA VAL A 17 3.54 20.57 -10.73
C VAL A 17 3.54 21.17 -9.33
N MET A 18 3.08 22.41 -9.19
CA MET A 18 3.06 23.15 -7.93
C MET A 18 2.13 22.48 -6.91
N LEU A 19 0.91 22.11 -7.32
CA LEU A 19 -0.03 21.42 -6.45
C LEU A 19 0.51 20.06 -6.02
N THR A 20 1.08 19.29 -6.94
CA THR A 20 1.70 18.00 -6.63
C THR A 20 2.82 18.16 -5.62
N ALA A 21 3.72 19.13 -5.81
CA ALA A 21 4.78 19.42 -4.86
C ALA A 21 4.23 19.85 -3.50
N LEU A 22 3.21 20.72 -3.46
CA LEU A 22 2.59 21.18 -2.22
C LEU A 22 2.00 20.03 -1.41
N PHE A 23 1.24 19.13 -2.04
CA PHE A 23 0.62 18.00 -1.35
C PHE A 23 1.63 16.93 -0.89
N ILE A 24 2.79 16.83 -1.54
CA ILE A 24 3.86 15.90 -1.14
C ILE A 24 4.71 16.49 -0.01
N TYR A 25 5.23 17.71 -0.20
CA TYR A 25 6.21 18.31 0.71
C TYR A 25 5.56 19.04 1.89
N GLY A 26 4.32 19.51 1.77
CA GLY A 26 3.60 20.19 2.84
C GLY A 26 3.47 19.35 4.11
N PRO A 27 2.88 18.14 4.06
CA PRO A 27 2.75 17.27 5.23
C PRO A 27 4.12 16.88 5.83
N LEU A 28 5.13 16.64 4.99
CA LEU A 28 6.49 16.31 5.43
C LEU A 28 7.17 17.48 6.14
N ALA A 29 7.02 18.70 5.62
CA ALA A 29 7.55 19.89 6.26
C ALA A 29 6.92 20.07 7.65
N LEU A 30 5.62 19.84 7.80
CA LEU A 30 4.96 19.87 9.11
C LEU A 30 5.52 18.82 10.07
N ILE A 31 5.82 17.61 9.60
CA ILE A 31 6.47 16.60 10.43
C ILE A 31 7.82 17.07 10.93
N VAL A 32 8.69 17.54 10.03
CA VAL A 32 10.03 18.00 10.38
C VAL A 32 9.96 19.21 11.30
N THR A 33 9.07 20.17 11.06
CA THR A 33 8.91 21.31 11.96
C THR A 33 8.39 20.88 13.33
N GLN A 34 7.39 19.99 13.38
CA GLN A 34 6.81 19.53 14.64
C GLN A 34 7.79 18.74 15.52
N SER A 35 8.81 18.09 14.94
CA SER A 35 9.81 17.34 15.72
C SER A 35 10.76 18.22 16.52
N PHE A 36 10.91 19.49 16.16
CA PHE A 36 11.74 20.46 16.88
C PHE A 36 10.96 21.36 17.84
N LEU A 37 9.66 21.11 18.02
CA LEU A 37 8.83 21.89 18.94
C LEU A 37 8.67 21.15 20.27
N SER A 38 8.75 21.89 21.38
CA SER A 38 8.48 21.38 22.74
C SER A 38 7.02 20.98 22.96
N ALA A 39 6.11 21.53 22.15
CA ALA A 39 4.68 21.29 22.24
C ALA A 39 4.05 21.20 20.83
N PRO A 40 2.81 20.71 20.72
CA PRO A 40 2.09 20.72 19.44
C PRO A 40 2.02 22.13 18.83
N PHE A 41 2.10 22.25 17.50
CA PHE A 41 2.17 23.55 16.80
C PHE A 41 0.99 24.49 17.11
N PHE A 42 -0.14 23.97 17.57
CA PHE A 42 -1.32 24.75 17.93
C PHE A 42 -1.27 25.35 19.33
N VAL A 43 -0.33 24.93 20.18
CA VAL A 43 -0.10 25.52 21.50
C VAL A 43 0.60 26.88 21.33
N PRO A 44 0.17 27.94 22.06
CA PRO A 44 0.81 29.26 22.02
C PRO A 44 2.26 29.22 22.50
N ASP A 45 2.52 28.64 23.68
CA ASP A 45 3.81 28.68 24.39
C ASP A 45 4.84 27.64 23.89
N LYS A 46 4.70 27.18 22.65
CA LYS A 46 5.66 26.27 22.03
C LYS A 46 7.01 26.96 21.84
N THR A 47 8.07 26.22 22.12
CA THR A 47 9.45 26.68 21.94
C THR A 47 10.21 25.67 21.08
N PHE A 48 11.29 26.13 20.46
CA PHE A 48 12.22 25.21 19.80
C PHE A 48 12.96 24.40 20.86
N SER A 49 12.90 23.08 20.81
CA SER A 49 13.54 22.19 21.78
C SER A 49 13.94 20.85 21.16
N LEU A 50 14.96 20.22 21.76
CA LEU A 50 15.40 18.85 21.46
C LEU A 50 14.95 17.84 22.53
N ASP A 51 14.14 18.25 23.52
CA ASP A 51 13.65 17.38 24.59
C ASP A 51 12.85 16.19 24.04
N ALA A 52 12.11 16.40 22.94
CA ALA A 52 11.40 15.34 22.25
C ALA A 52 12.35 14.24 21.72
N TYR A 53 13.50 14.65 21.16
CA TYR A 53 14.53 13.72 20.70
C TYR A 53 15.17 12.98 21.87
N ARG A 54 15.48 13.71 22.95
CA ARG A 54 16.01 13.12 24.17
C ARG A 54 15.07 12.07 24.76
N PHE A 55 13.78 12.40 24.91
CA PHE A 55 12.77 11.47 25.42
C PHE A 55 12.70 10.19 24.59
N VAL A 56 12.62 10.31 23.25
CA VAL A 56 12.51 9.14 22.36
C VAL A 56 13.79 8.30 22.36
N PHE A 57 14.96 8.93 22.40
CA PHE A 57 16.24 8.22 22.41
C PHE A 57 16.66 7.71 23.79
N ASP A 58 16.02 8.15 24.87
CA ASP A 58 16.18 7.60 26.21
C ASP A 58 15.19 6.43 26.46
N ASP A 59 14.13 6.26 25.66
CA ASP A 59 13.14 5.19 25.81
C ASP A 59 13.69 3.83 25.30
N PRO A 60 13.83 2.80 26.16
CA PRO A 60 14.25 1.46 25.73
C PRO A 60 13.30 0.81 24.70
N ASP A 61 12.00 1.14 24.74
CA ASP A 61 11.01 0.61 23.81
C ASP A 61 11.30 1.08 22.38
N PHE A 62 11.87 2.26 22.21
CA PHE A 62 12.26 2.78 20.88
C PHE A 62 13.33 1.90 20.24
N TYR A 63 14.40 1.53 20.96
CA TYR A 63 15.45 0.65 20.43
C TYR A 63 14.95 -0.77 20.21
N LYS A 64 14.09 -1.29 21.11
CA LYS A 64 13.43 -2.59 20.92
C LYS A 64 12.61 -2.57 19.63
N ALA A 65 11.85 -1.51 19.39
CA ALA A 65 11.05 -1.32 18.19
C ALA A 65 11.89 -1.18 16.92
N LEU A 66 13.00 -0.43 16.98
CA LEU A 66 13.96 -0.29 15.89
C LEU A 66 14.58 -1.64 15.51
N LYS A 67 15.15 -2.36 16.49
CA LYS A 67 15.79 -3.66 16.29
C LYS A 67 14.81 -4.69 15.73
N SER A 68 13.63 -4.78 16.31
CA SER A 68 12.58 -5.70 15.87
C SER A 68 12.10 -5.40 14.45
N GLY A 69 11.99 -4.11 14.08
CA GLY A 69 11.67 -3.70 12.71
C GLY A 69 12.69 -4.20 11.69
N PHE A 70 13.99 -4.08 11.99
CA PHE A 70 15.05 -4.63 11.14
C PHE A 70 15.03 -6.16 11.08
N ILE A 71 14.85 -6.84 12.22
CA ILE A 71 14.75 -8.30 12.28
C ILE A 71 13.58 -8.78 11.41
N LEU A 72 12.42 -8.14 11.52
CA LEU A 72 11.24 -8.42 10.71
C LEU A 72 11.52 -8.20 9.23
N ALA A 73 12.08 -7.05 8.85
CA ALA A 73 12.35 -6.71 7.46
C ALA A 73 13.35 -7.66 6.79
N ILE A 74 14.43 -8.02 7.50
CA ILE A 74 15.42 -8.99 7.01
C ILE A 74 14.79 -10.37 6.89
N GLY A 75 14.11 -10.83 7.94
CA GLY A 75 13.47 -12.15 7.97
C GLY A 75 12.43 -12.30 6.86
N LEU A 76 11.62 -11.26 6.64
CA LEU A 76 10.64 -11.20 5.55
C LEU A 76 11.32 -11.38 4.19
N VAL A 77 12.40 -10.64 3.92
CA VAL A 77 13.12 -10.72 2.63
C VAL A 77 13.73 -12.10 2.40
N VAL A 78 14.31 -12.70 3.43
CA VAL A 78 14.90 -14.05 3.38
C VAL A 78 13.87 -15.11 2.95
N ILE A 79 12.60 -14.92 3.31
CA ILE A 79 11.50 -15.83 2.92
C ILE A 79 10.92 -15.44 1.56
N VAL A 80 10.58 -14.16 1.38
CA VAL A 80 9.80 -13.67 0.24
C VAL A 80 10.57 -13.79 -1.07
N ILE A 81 11.85 -13.44 -1.10
CA ILE A 81 12.61 -13.39 -2.36
C ILE A 81 12.83 -14.79 -2.95
N PRO A 82 13.29 -15.80 -2.19
CA PRO A 82 13.42 -17.16 -2.72
C PRO A 82 12.07 -17.73 -3.14
N LEU A 83 11.04 -17.66 -2.28
CA LEU A 83 9.74 -18.25 -2.57
C LEU A 83 9.03 -17.55 -3.75
N GLY A 84 9.06 -16.21 -3.78
CA GLY A 84 8.49 -15.43 -4.89
C GLY A 84 9.24 -15.64 -6.20
N GLY A 85 10.56 -15.81 -6.17
CA GLY A 85 11.37 -16.13 -7.35
C GLY A 85 11.07 -17.54 -7.89
N ILE A 86 10.98 -18.54 -7.00
CA ILE A 86 10.58 -19.90 -7.36
C ILE A 86 9.18 -19.89 -7.97
N LEU A 87 8.23 -19.22 -7.31
CA LEU A 87 6.85 -19.12 -7.79
C LEU A 87 6.77 -18.43 -9.16
N ALA A 88 7.53 -17.35 -9.36
CA ALA A 88 7.60 -16.64 -10.64
C ALA A 88 8.13 -17.56 -11.76
N PHE A 89 9.18 -18.33 -11.48
CA PHE A 89 9.72 -19.29 -12.44
C PHE A 89 8.72 -20.41 -12.75
N LEU A 90 8.07 -20.99 -11.74
CA LEU A 90 7.08 -22.06 -11.93
C LEU A 90 5.87 -21.61 -12.76
N ILE A 91 5.37 -20.40 -12.55
CA ILE A 91 4.20 -19.92 -13.30
C ILE A 91 4.56 -19.48 -14.72
N VAL A 92 5.70 -18.79 -14.88
CA VAL A 92 6.07 -18.18 -16.17
C VAL A 92 6.79 -19.16 -17.10
N ARG A 93 7.66 -20.01 -16.56
CA ARG A 93 8.61 -20.82 -17.35
C ARG A 93 8.32 -22.32 -17.35
N SER A 94 7.46 -22.84 -16.48
CA SER A 94 7.23 -24.29 -16.34
C SER A 94 5.82 -24.78 -16.67
N ASP A 95 5.66 -26.09 -16.79
CA ASP A 95 4.42 -26.80 -17.11
C ASP A 95 3.55 -27.08 -15.87
N LEU A 96 3.55 -26.16 -14.89
CA LEU A 96 2.79 -26.29 -13.64
C LEU A 96 1.30 -26.58 -13.94
N PRO A 97 0.74 -27.69 -13.42
CA PRO A 97 -0.66 -28.03 -13.66
C PRO A 97 -1.58 -27.00 -13.02
N GLY A 98 -2.68 -26.65 -13.69
CA GLY A 98 -3.67 -25.72 -13.15
C GLY A 98 -3.21 -24.26 -13.06
N ARG A 99 -2.08 -23.87 -13.68
CA ARG A 99 -1.51 -22.51 -13.60
C ARG A 99 -2.50 -21.36 -13.86
N ARG A 100 -3.49 -21.57 -14.74
CA ARG A 100 -4.54 -20.57 -15.05
C ARG A 100 -5.44 -20.23 -13.87
N TRP A 101 -5.66 -21.19 -12.96
CA TRP A 101 -6.45 -21.02 -11.74
C TRP A 101 -5.59 -20.55 -10.56
N ILE A 102 -4.34 -21.04 -10.51
CA ILE A 102 -3.38 -20.67 -9.46
C ILE A 102 -2.96 -19.20 -9.59
N GLU A 103 -2.71 -18.70 -10.80
CA GLU A 103 -2.16 -17.36 -11.03
C GLU A 103 -3.04 -16.24 -10.44
N PRO A 104 -4.38 -16.22 -10.61
CA PRO A 104 -5.24 -15.26 -9.90
C PRO A 104 -5.23 -15.42 -8.38
N MET A 105 -5.19 -16.67 -7.87
CA MET A 105 -5.21 -16.95 -6.43
C MET A 105 -3.95 -16.44 -5.71
N ILE A 106 -2.79 -16.47 -6.37
CA ILE A 106 -1.54 -15.89 -5.85
C ILE A 106 -1.72 -14.42 -5.49
N LEU A 107 -2.60 -13.69 -6.18
CA LEU A 107 -2.76 -12.25 -6.01
C LEU A 107 -3.76 -11.87 -4.91
N VAL A 108 -4.58 -12.81 -4.43
CA VAL A 108 -5.59 -12.55 -3.39
C VAL A 108 -4.98 -11.94 -2.12
N PRO A 109 -3.86 -12.43 -1.55
CA PRO A 109 -3.23 -11.82 -0.37
C PRO A 109 -2.78 -10.37 -0.57
N VAL A 110 -2.57 -9.93 -1.81
CA VAL A 110 -2.22 -8.53 -2.11
C VAL A 110 -3.43 -7.63 -1.87
N PHE A 111 -4.64 -8.10 -2.11
CA PHE A 111 -5.84 -7.27 -2.00
C PHE A 111 -6.51 -7.32 -0.64
N VAL A 112 -6.22 -8.33 0.18
CA VAL A 112 -6.69 -8.38 1.57
C VAL A 112 -5.74 -7.59 2.46
N SER A 113 -6.29 -6.76 3.36
CA SER A 113 -5.48 -5.98 4.30
C SER A 113 -4.60 -6.90 5.18
N PRO A 114 -3.31 -6.57 5.40
CA PRO A 114 -2.47 -7.28 6.36
C PRO A 114 -3.02 -7.31 7.78
N MET A 115 -3.82 -6.30 8.17
CA MET A 115 -4.50 -6.29 9.47
C MET A 115 -5.61 -7.35 9.52
N VAL A 116 -6.43 -7.43 8.47
CA VAL A 116 -7.49 -8.44 8.33
C VAL A 116 -6.88 -9.84 8.36
N LEU A 117 -5.82 -10.08 7.59
CA LEU A 117 -5.12 -11.38 7.59
C LEU A 117 -4.49 -11.68 8.95
N GLY A 118 -3.85 -10.69 9.61
CA GLY A 118 -3.32 -10.85 10.97
C GLY A 118 -4.39 -11.26 11.97
N PHE A 119 -5.57 -10.61 11.93
CA PHE A 119 -6.71 -10.99 12.74
C PHE A 119 -7.19 -12.41 12.43
N GLY A 120 -7.24 -12.77 11.15
CA GLY A 120 -7.56 -14.12 10.72
C GLY A 120 -6.61 -15.17 11.29
N TYR A 121 -5.31 -14.88 11.39
CA TYR A 121 -4.36 -15.80 12.06
C TYR A 121 -4.58 -15.89 13.56
N VAL A 122 -4.91 -14.79 14.25
CA VAL A 122 -5.27 -14.83 15.69
C VAL A 122 -6.41 -15.80 15.92
N VAL A 123 -7.42 -15.70 15.07
CA VAL A 123 -8.63 -16.51 15.18
C VAL A 123 -8.43 -17.94 14.69
N ALA A 124 -7.63 -18.14 13.65
CA ALA A 124 -7.37 -19.47 13.14
C ALA A 124 -6.41 -20.26 14.06
N ALA A 125 -5.28 -19.66 14.43
CA ALA A 125 -4.12 -20.34 14.97
C ALA A 125 -3.57 -19.69 16.27
N GLY A 126 -4.30 -18.77 16.89
CA GLY A 126 -3.96 -18.27 18.23
C GLY A 126 -4.10 -19.36 19.30
N PRO A 127 -3.74 -19.09 20.56
CA PRO A 127 -3.80 -20.08 21.65
C PRO A 127 -5.18 -20.73 21.82
N VAL A 128 -6.25 -19.97 21.58
CA VAL A 128 -7.65 -20.43 21.58
C VAL A 128 -8.26 -20.42 20.17
N GLY A 129 -7.42 -20.43 19.13
CA GLY A 129 -7.85 -20.41 17.74
C GLY A 129 -8.46 -21.75 17.30
N PHE A 130 -9.35 -21.71 16.31
CA PHE A 130 -10.09 -22.91 15.88
C PHE A 130 -9.16 -24.08 15.50
N PHE A 131 -8.13 -23.82 14.70
CA PHE A 131 -7.16 -24.85 14.31
C PHE A 131 -6.25 -25.28 15.47
N SER A 132 -5.95 -24.37 16.41
CA SER A 132 -5.17 -24.72 17.61
C SER A 132 -5.96 -25.67 18.51
N LEU A 133 -7.24 -25.41 18.73
CA LEU A 133 -8.11 -26.29 19.51
C LEU A 133 -8.28 -27.65 18.83
N TRP A 134 -8.52 -27.68 17.51
CA TRP A 134 -8.55 -28.95 16.78
C TRP A 134 -7.24 -29.73 16.85
N MET A 135 -6.09 -29.04 16.79
CA MET A 135 -4.79 -29.68 16.93
C MET A 135 -4.60 -30.25 18.35
N GLN A 136 -5.03 -29.50 19.36
CA GLN A 136 -5.01 -29.93 20.76
C GLN A 136 -5.89 -31.16 20.97
N ASP A 137 -7.09 -31.21 20.37
CA ASP A 137 -8.01 -32.34 20.49
C ASP A 137 -7.50 -33.59 19.75
N LEU A 138 -6.87 -33.41 18.58
CA LEU A 138 -6.37 -34.52 17.76
C LEU A 138 -5.03 -35.09 18.24
N PHE A 139 -4.12 -34.23 18.69
CA PHE A 139 -2.72 -34.60 18.98
C PHE A 139 -2.28 -34.33 20.41
N GLY A 140 -3.09 -33.64 21.23
CA GLY A 140 -2.77 -33.33 22.62
C GLY A 140 -1.79 -32.17 22.83
N PHE A 141 -1.32 -31.51 21.75
CA PHE A 141 -0.46 -30.33 21.83
C PHE A 141 -0.60 -29.43 20.59
N VAL A 142 -0.25 -28.15 20.73
CA VAL A 142 -0.21 -27.17 19.64
C VAL A 142 1.24 -26.82 19.30
N PRO A 143 1.74 -27.13 18.07
CA PRO A 143 3.15 -26.96 17.73
C PRO A 143 3.55 -25.54 17.30
N TRP A 144 2.66 -24.55 17.44
CA TRP A 144 2.91 -23.18 16.98
C TRP A 144 2.57 -22.13 18.04
N ASN A 145 3.27 -21.00 17.93
CA ASN A 145 2.97 -19.79 18.66
C ASN A 145 3.03 -18.59 17.71
N ILE A 146 1.87 -18.15 17.24
CA ILE A 146 1.73 -17.10 16.23
C ILE A 146 2.20 -15.71 16.69
N TYR A 147 2.35 -15.48 18.00
CA TYR A 147 2.78 -14.21 18.56
C TYR A 147 4.30 -14.07 18.66
N SER A 148 5.02 -15.19 18.50
CA SER A 148 6.48 -15.18 18.47
C SER A 148 6.99 -14.41 17.25
N MET A 149 8.10 -13.68 17.42
CA MET A 149 8.74 -12.93 16.31
C MET A 149 9.04 -13.84 15.10
N THR A 150 9.42 -15.10 15.35
CA THR A 150 9.68 -16.08 14.29
C THR A 150 8.41 -16.39 13.48
N SER A 151 7.28 -16.65 14.13
CA SER A 151 6.01 -16.90 13.45
C SER A 151 5.51 -15.66 12.71
N ILE A 152 5.67 -14.47 13.31
CA ILE A 152 5.36 -13.21 12.64
C ILE A 152 6.18 -13.04 11.36
N ILE A 153 7.50 -13.30 11.40
CA ILE A 153 8.37 -13.26 10.22
C ILE A 153 7.88 -14.23 9.15
N ILE A 154 7.53 -15.46 9.52
CA ILE A 154 7.02 -16.47 8.59
C ILE A 154 5.71 -15.99 7.97
N ILE A 155 4.73 -15.58 8.78
CA ILE A 155 3.42 -15.10 8.33
C ILE A 155 3.60 -13.89 7.40
N ALA A 156 4.36 -12.88 7.84
CA ALA A 156 4.66 -11.69 7.06
C ALA A 156 5.36 -12.04 5.75
N GLY A 157 6.33 -12.96 5.79
CA GLY A 157 7.04 -13.45 4.62
C GLY A 157 6.10 -14.13 3.63
N LEU A 158 5.33 -15.13 4.06
CA LEU A 158 4.44 -15.87 3.18
C LEU A 158 3.35 -14.98 2.55
N MET A 159 2.80 -14.01 3.31
CA MET A 159 1.82 -13.04 2.83
C MET A 159 2.37 -12.10 1.74
N HIS A 160 3.68 -11.85 1.73
CA HIS A 160 4.33 -10.95 0.78
C HIS A 160 5.00 -11.65 -0.41
N VAL A 161 5.01 -12.99 -0.47
CA VAL A 161 5.42 -13.79 -1.65
C VAL A 161 4.82 -13.28 -2.96
N PRO A 162 3.51 -12.91 -3.03
CA PRO A 162 2.90 -12.42 -4.27
C PRO A 162 3.53 -11.13 -4.79
N HIS A 163 4.06 -10.28 -3.89
CA HIS A 163 4.71 -9.04 -4.29
C HIS A 163 6.02 -9.33 -5.01
N ALA A 164 6.88 -10.23 -4.49
CA ALA A 164 8.09 -10.67 -5.21
C ALA A 164 7.73 -11.35 -6.53
N TYR A 165 6.71 -12.22 -6.53
CA TYR A 165 6.20 -12.86 -7.73
C TYR A 165 5.90 -11.85 -8.84
N LEU A 166 5.11 -10.80 -8.56
CA LEU A 166 4.74 -9.78 -9.55
C LEU A 166 5.94 -9.09 -10.21
N TYR A 167 6.95 -8.74 -9.42
CA TYR A 167 8.14 -8.04 -9.93
C TYR A 167 9.07 -8.96 -10.72
N ILE A 168 9.27 -10.19 -10.26
CA ILE A 168 10.17 -11.15 -10.89
C ILE A 168 9.50 -11.77 -12.12
N SER A 169 8.19 -12.07 -12.07
CA SER A 169 7.44 -12.63 -13.20
C SER A 169 7.39 -11.66 -14.39
N SER A 170 7.20 -10.37 -14.14
CA SER A 170 7.23 -9.35 -15.19
C SER A 170 8.60 -9.29 -15.89
N ALA A 171 9.70 -9.33 -15.13
CA ALA A 171 11.04 -9.40 -15.71
C ALA A 171 11.26 -10.68 -16.52
N LEU A 172 10.82 -11.84 -15.99
CA LEU A 172 10.89 -13.11 -16.70
C LEU A 172 10.07 -13.09 -17.99
N ARG A 173 8.84 -12.55 -18.00
CA ARG A 173 7.98 -12.50 -19.20
C ARG A 173 8.56 -11.61 -20.30
N ASN A 174 9.29 -10.57 -19.94
CA ASN A 174 9.92 -9.64 -20.88
C ASN A 174 11.21 -10.18 -21.52
N MET A 175 11.76 -11.28 -21.02
CA MET A 175 12.93 -11.94 -21.59
C MET A 175 12.50 -12.99 -22.63
N GLY A 176 13.08 -12.96 -23.85
CA GLY A 176 12.90 -14.03 -24.83
C GLY A 176 13.42 -15.39 -24.31
N SER A 177 12.88 -16.50 -24.83
CA SER A 177 13.33 -17.86 -24.47
C SER A 177 14.60 -18.30 -25.21
N ASP A 178 15.07 -17.53 -26.20
CA ASP A 178 16.18 -17.91 -27.09
C ASP A 178 17.47 -18.32 -26.34
N VAL A 179 17.81 -17.61 -25.26
CA VAL A 179 19.01 -17.90 -24.44
C VAL A 179 18.81 -19.18 -23.61
N GLU A 180 17.59 -19.42 -23.14
CA GLU A 180 17.23 -20.64 -22.40
C GLU A 180 17.24 -21.85 -23.34
N GLU A 181 16.73 -21.68 -24.56
CA GLU A 181 16.73 -22.69 -25.61
C GLU A 181 18.15 -23.04 -26.08
N ALA A 182 19.00 -22.04 -26.30
CA ALA A 182 20.41 -22.25 -26.62
C ALA A 182 21.14 -23.07 -25.53
N ALA A 183 20.86 -22.76 -24.26
CA ALA A 183 21.40 -23.52 -23.13
C ALA A 183 20.89 -24.97 -23.11
N ARG A 184 19.61 -25.20 -23.44
CA ARG A 184 19.02 -26.55 -23.56
C ARG A 184 19.62 -27.36 -24.69
N ILE A 185 19.83 -26.75 -25.87
CA ILE A 185 20.50 -27.39 -27.02
C ILE A 185 21.94 -27.76 -26.65
N SER A 186 22.60 -26.95 -25.81
CA SER A 186 23.92 -27.23 -25.25
C SER A 186 23.91 -28.27 -24.10
N GLY A 187 22.79 -28.94 -23.85
CA GLY A 187 22.67 -30.02 -22.88
C GLY A 187 22.39 -29.59 -21.43
N ALA A 188 22.03 -28.33 -21.18
CA ALA A 188 21.69 -27.88 -19.83
C ALA A 188 20.38 -28.51 -19.32
N SER A 189 20.36 -28.99 -18.07
CA SER A 189 19.13 -29.42 -17.40
C SER A 189 18.23 -28.22 -17.05
N PRO A 190 16.91 -28.40 -16.83
CA PRO A 190 16.01 -27.28 -16.49
C PRO A 190 16.45 -26.50 -15.24
N PHE A 191 16.99 -27.20 -14.23
CA PHE A 191 17.56 -26.57 -13.04
C PHE A 191 18.81 -25.74 -13.35
N ARG A 192 19.69 -26.23 -14.23
CA ARG A 192 20.88 -25.49 -14.66
C ARG A 192 20.50 -24.25 -15.49
N VAL A 193 19.48 -24.36 -16.35
CA VAL A 193 18.92 -23.20 -17.07
C VAL A 193 18.38 -22.17 -16.08
N MET A 194 17.58 -22.60 -15.09
CA MET A 194 17.05 -21.71 -14.06
C MET A 194 18.15 -20.94 -13.32
N VAL A 195 19.15 -21.64 -12.77
CA VAL A 195 20.16 -21.03 -11.87
C VAL A 195 21.25 -20.30 -12.64
N SER A 196 21.67 -20.80 -13.81
CA SER A 196 22.81 -20.26 -14.55
C SER A 196 22.42 -19.34 -15.70
N VAL A 197 21.16 -19.32 -16.14
CA VAL A 197 20.70 -18.50 -17.26
C VAL A 197 19.59 -17.55 -16.83
N SER A 198 18.42 -18.08 -16.42
CA SER A 198 17.24 -17.25 -16.13
C SER A 198 17.47 -16.33 -14.92
N LEU A 199 17.96 -16.88 -13.79
CA LEU A 199 18.12 -16.14 -12.54
C LEU A 199 19.17 -15.00 -12.63
N PRO A 200 20.35 -15.19 -13.24
CA PRO A 200 21.32 -14.10 -13.44
C PRO A 200 20.77 -12.99 -14.33
N MET A 201 19.97 -13.32 -15.34
CA MET A 201 19.36 -12.34 -16.23
C MET A 201 18.29 -11.49 -15.53
N VAL A 202 17.50 -12.07 -14.62
CA VAL A 202 16.53 -11.31 -13.80
C VAL A 202 17.13 -10.76 -12.50
N ARG A 203 18.42 -10.95 -12.22
CA ARG A 203 19.08 -10.45 -11.00
C ARG A 203 18.83 -8.95 -10.73
N PRO A 204 18.82 -8.04 -11.72
CA PRO A 204 18.49 -6.64 -11.46
C PRO A 204 17.06 -6.44 -10.93
N ALA A 205 16.10 -7.21 -11.43
CA ALA A 205 14.72 -7.19 -10.96
C ALA A 205 14.58 -7.81 -9.56
N ILE A 206 15.34 -8.87 -9.28
CA ILE A 206 15.42 -9.46 -7.93
C ILE A 206 15.98 -8.47 -6.93
N LEU A 207 17.12 -7.81 -7.22
CA LEU A 207 17.71 -6.79 -6.35
C LEU A 207 16.75 -5.64 -6.09
N TYR A 208 16.00 -5.23 -7.12
CA TYR A 208 14.96 -4.23 -6.97
C TYR A 208 13.82 -4.71 -6.04
N ALA A 209 13.33 -5.93 -6.23
CA ALA A 209 12.31 -6.53 -5.38
C ALA A 209 12.80 -6.69 -3.93
N THR A 210 14.06 -7.06 -3.72
CA THR A 210 14.71 -7.15 -2.41
C THR A 210 14.66 -5.81 -1.67
N VAL A 211 15.15 -4.72 -2.27
CA VAL A 211 15.14 -3.40 -1.63
C VAL A 211 13.71 -2.95 -1.33
N LEU A 212 12.79 -3.21 -2.26
CA LEU A 212 11.40 -2.85 -2.08
C LEU A 212 10.73 -3.61 -0.93
N LEU A 213 10.95 -4.90 -0.83
CA LEU A 213 10.31 -5.75 0.18
C LEU A 213 10.96 -5.59 1.55
N PHE A 214 12.26 -5.30 1.58
CA PHE A 214 12.94 -4.85 2.78
C PHE A 214 12.29 -3.57 3.33
N PHE A 215 12.10 -2.59 2.45
CA PHE A 215 11.40 -1.35 2.78
C PHE A 215 9.98 -1.64 3.31
N LEU A 216 9.20 -2.48 2.62
CA LEU A 216 7.85 -2.85 3.07
C LEU A 216 7.86 -3.54 4.44
N GLY A 217 8.88 -4.35 4.72
CA GLY A 217 9.10 -5.01 6.01
C GLY A 217 9.31 -4.04 7.18
N LEU A 218 9.98 -2.89 6.95
CA LEU A 218 10.17 -1.85 7.97
C LEU A 218 8.89 -1.08 8.29
N GLU A 219 7.90 -1.10 7.38
CA GLU A 219 6.65 -0.37 7.50
C GLU A 219 5.46 -1.24 7.93
N VAL A 220 5.68 -2.53 8.22
CA VAL A 220 4.61 -3.45 8.60
C VAL A 220 3.97 -2.97 9.90
N PHE A 221 2.77 -2.39 9.79
CA PHE A 221 2.04 -1.85 10.92
C PHE A 221 0.92 -2.80 11.40
N GLY A 222 -0.09 -3.07 10.57
CA GLY A 222 -1.30 -3.77 11.01
C GLY A 222 -1.07 -5.20 11.47
N LEU A 223 -0.18 -5.94 10.80
CA LEU A 223 0.19 -7.29 11.22
C LEU A 223 0.89 -7.27 12.59
N MET A 224 1.80 -6.31 12.81
CA MET A 224 2.51 -6.15 14.10
C MET A 224 1.60 -5.65 15.21
N LEU A 225 0.62 -4.80 14.88
CA LEU A 225 -0.37 -4.35 15.85
C LEU A 225 -1.22 -5.50 16.39
N VAL A 226 -1.52 -6.49 15.54
CA VAL A 226 -2.36 -7.63 15.89
C VAL A 226 -1.56 -8.76 16.53
N LEU A 227 -0.48 -9.21 15.87
CA LEU A 227 0.30 -10.38 16.32
C LEU A 227 1.43 -10.02 17.27
N GLY A 228 1.95 -8.79 17.20
CA GLY A 228 3.12 -8.40 17.98
C GLY A 228 2.80 -8.02 19.42
N ASP A 229 1.60 -7.50 19.68
CA ASP A 229 1.24 -6.97 21.00
C ASP A 229 1.29 -8.01 22.14
N PRO A 230 0.75 -9.24 21.98
CA PRO A 230 0.67 -10.20 23.08
C PRO A 230 2.02 -10.61 23.71
N GLU A 231 3.11 -10.60 22.93
CA GLU A 231 4.48 -10.87 23.42
C GLU A 231 5.35 -9.63 23.50
N GLY A 232 4.77 -8.44 23.31
CA GLY A 232 5.51 -7.17 23.33
C GLY A 232 6.51 -7.02 22.17
N ASN A 233 6.25 -7.66 21.04
CA ASN A 233 6.98 -7.45 19.79
C ASN A 233 6.52 -6.14 19.16
N LEU A 234 7.34 -5.10 19.29
CA LEU A 234 7.05 -3.77 18.79
C LEU A 234 7.89 -3.48 17.54
N VAL A 235 7.34 -2.72 16.61
CA VAL A 235 8.09 -2.03 15.54
C VAL A 235 7.87 -0.53 15.65
N LEU A 236 8.67 0.28 14.95
CA LEU A 236 8.59 1.75 15.06
C LEU A 236 7.17 2.29 14.75
N ALA A 237 6.47 1.70 13.80
CA ALA A 237 5.09 2.08 13.48
C ALA A 237 4.12 1.83 14.65
N THR A 238 4.22 0.68 15.32
CA THR A 238 3.38 0.37 16.49
C THR A 238 3.82 1.13 17.74
N TYR A 239 5.11 1.41 17.90
CA TYR A 239 5.63 2.25 18.97
C TYR A 239 5.06 3.67 18.87
N LEU A 240 5.10 4.26 17.67
CA LEU A 240 4.49 5.55 17.39
C LEU A 240 3.00 5.56 17.72
N TYR A 241 2.26 4.52 17.29
CA TYR A 241 0.83 4.40 17.56
C TYR A 241 0.51 4.34 19.06
N LYS A 242 1.31 3.57 19.82
CA LYS A 242 1.08 3.35 21.26
C LYS A 242 1.55 4.50 22.14
N LEU A 243 2.33 5.44 21.61
CA LEU A 243 2.87 6.56 22.38
C LEU A 243 1.76 7.42 23.00
N THR A 244 0.65 7.60 22.28
CA THR A 244 -0.53 8.31 22.79
C THR A 244 -1.15 7.58 23.98
N ASN A 245 -1.25 6.24 23.91
CA ASN A 245 -1.80 5.43 25.00
C ASN A 245 -0.88 5.40 26.22
N LYS A 246 0.44 5.36 26.01
CA LYS A 246 1.45 5.34 27.09
C LYS A 246 1.44 6.62 27.93
N LEU A 247 1.20 7.77 27.30
CA LEU A 247 1.27 9.08 27.95
C LEU A 247 -0.11 9.65 28.34
N GLY A 248 -1.21 9.03 27.93
CA GLY A 248 -2.57 9.50 28.18
C GLY A 248 -2.96 10.79 27.44
N ILE A 249 -2.00 11.42 26.74
CA ILE A 249 -2.20 12.63 25.93
C ILE A 249 -1.54 12.47 24.55
N PRO A 250 -2.12 13.03 23.48
CA PRO A 250 -1.49 13.05 22.16
C PRO A 250 -0.18 13.85 22.13
N SER A 251 0.96 13.16 22.26
CA SER A 251 2.30 13.76 22.22
C SER A 251 2.82 13.94 20.79
N TYR A 252 2.22 14.87 20.06
CA TYR A 252 2.51 15.12 18.63
C TYR A 252 3.99 15.37 18.31
N HIS A 253 4.73 16.06 19.18
CA HIS A 253 6.17 16.31 19.02
C HIS A 253 7.00 15.03 19.10
N LEU A 254 6.68 14.11 20.03
CA LEU A 254 7.38 12.83 20.13
C LEU A 254 7.07 11.93 18.93
N MET A 255 5.82 11.91 18.47
CA MET A 255 5.44 11.16 17.26
C MET A 255 6.17 11.70 16.03
N ALA A 256 6.35 13.01 15.93
CA ALA A 256 7.12 13.65 14.86
C ALA A 256 8.59 13.18 14.85
N VAL A 257 9.23 13.04 16.02
CA VAL A 257 10.61 12.51 16.12
C VAL A 257 10.70 11.10 15.54
N VAL A 258 9.80 10.21 15.97
CA VAL A 258 9.77 8.82 15.45
C VAL A 258 9.49 8.82 13.94
N ALA A 259 8.63 9.71 13.46
CA ALA A 259 8.36 9.89 12.04
C ALA A 259 9.60 10.33 11.26
N VAL A 260 10.37 11.30 11.77
CA VAL A 260 11.62 11.77 11.17
C VAL A 260 12.67 10.65 11.11
N VAL A 261 12.78 9.83 12.15
CA VAL A 261 13.68 8.65 12.14
C VAL A 261 13.25 7.65 11.07
N LEU A 262 11.96 7.34 10.96
CA LEU A 262 11.47 6.44 9.92
C LEU A 262 11.71 7.00 8.51
N ILE A 263 11.44 8.28 8.30
CA ILE A 263 11.65 8.97 7.01
C ILE A 263 13.13 8.99 6.63
N SER A 264 14.03 9.20 7.59
CA SER A 264 15.48 9.22 7.33
C SER A 264 16.04 7.85 6.93
N ILE A 265 15.39 6.76 7.36
CA ILE A 265 15.73 5.38 6.95
C ILE A 265 15.12 5.05 5.57
N THR A 266 13.86 5.42 5.34
CA THR A 266 13.07 4.99 4.18
C THR A 266 13.36 5.76 2.90
N ILE A 267 13.58 7.09 2.96
CA ILE A 267 13.89 7.90 1.78
C ILE A 267 15.14 7.39 1.06
N PRO A 268 16.29 7.14 1.75
CA PRO A 268 17.47 6.57 1.10
C PRO A 268 17.21 5.22 0.45
N LEU A 269 16.42 4.35 1.09
CA LEU A 269 16.06 3.04 0.52
C LEU A 269 15.27 3.17 -0.78
N ILE A 270 14.32 4.10 -0.86
CA ILE A 270 13.56 4.34 -2.10
C ILE A 270 14.42 5.01 -3.16
N MET A 271 15.34 5.90 -2.79
CA MET A 271 16.31 6.46 -3.74
C MET A 271 17.24 5.38 -4.31
N LEU A 272 17.70 4.45 -3.46
CA LEU A 272 18.46 3.27 -3.88
C LEU A 272 17.62 2.37 -4.80
N GLN A 273 16.39 2.07 -4.41
CA GLN A 273 15.43 1.28 -5.18
C GLN A 273 15.26 1.85 -6.59
N ARG A 274 15.08 3.18 -6.71
CA ARG A 274 14.96 3.86 -8.00
C ARG A 274 16.24 3.76 -8.83
N ARG A 275 17.41 3.93 -8.19
CA ARG A 275 18.71 3.83 -8.88
C ARG A 275 18.90 2.45 -9.50
N LEU A 276 18.48 1.40 -8.80
CA LEU A 276 18.54 0.01 -9.30
C LEU A 276 17.61 -0.22 -10.50
N MET A 277 16.38 0.34 -10.50
CA MET A 277 15.46 0.21 -11.64
C MET A 277 16.02 0.77 -12.95
N ARG A 278 16.70 1.92 -12.88
CA ARG A 278 17.27 2.56 -14.08
C ARG A 278 18.29 1.65 -14.77
N THR A 279 19.05 0.90 -13.99
CA THR A 279 20.04 -0.05 -14.51
C THR A 279 19.35 -1.31 -15.05
N ALA A 280 18.30 -1.81 -14.39
CA ALA A 280 17.55 -2.99 -14.84
C ALA A 280 16.96 -2.83 -16.25
N ASN A 281 16.39 -1.66 -16.57
CA ASN A 281 15.84 -1.37 -17.90
C ASN A 281 16.91 -1.29 -19.01
N ARG A 282 18.20 -1.15 -18.66
CA ARG A 282 19.31 -1.08 -19.62
C ARG A 282 19.74 -2.47 -20.15
N PHE A 283 19.40 -3.54 -19.43
CA PHE A 283 19.75 -4.91 -19.81
C PHE A 283 18.72 -5.57 -20.76
N VAL A 284 17.60 -4.90 -21.05
CA VAL A 284 16.57 -5.35 -22.00
C VAL A 284 16.83 -4.77 -23.39
N THR A 285 18.04 -4.98 -23.93
CA THR A 285 18.44 -4.49 -25.26
C THR A 285 18.30 -5.51 -26.38
N VAL A 286 17.87 -6.74 -26.10
CA VAL A 286 17.48 -7.70 -27.14
C VAL A 286 15.97 -7.61 -27.36
N LYS A 287 15.53 -6.54 -28.04
CA LYS A 287 14.17 -6.45 -28.61
C LYS A 287 14.08 -7.37 -29.84
N GLY A 288 14.21 -8.68 -29.63
CA GLY A 288 13.62 -9.66 -30.53
C GLY A 288 12.10 -9.63 -30.33
N LYS A 289 11.33 -9.86 -31.39
CA LYS A 289 9.89 -10.15 -31.28
C LYS A 289 9.76 -11.28 -30.27
N ALA A 290 9.07 -11.06 -29.15
CA ALA A 290 8.95 -12.06 -28.09
C ALA A 290 8.51 -13.40 -28.69
N SER A 291 9.45 -14.33 -28.84
CA SER A 291 9.16 -15.70 -29.24
C SER A 291 8.22 -16.29 -28.19
N GLN A 292 7.26 -17.11 -28.61
CA GLN A 292 6.40 -17.80 -27.65
C GLN A 292 7.29 -18.61 -26.70
N ALA A 293 7.28 -18.25 -25.41
CA ALA A 293 8.12 -18.92 -24.43
C ALA A 293 7.83 -20.43 -24.43
N HIS A 294 8.82 -21.24 -24.83
CA HIS A 294 8.69 -22.68 -24.77
C HIS A 294 8.73 -23.12 -23.29
N VAL A 295 7.72 -23.86 -22.88
CA VAL A 295 7.53 -24.23 -21.48
C VAL A 295 8.52 -25.32 -21.08
N LEU A 296 9.23 -25.14 -19.97
CA LEU A 296 10.15 -26.14 -19.43
C LEU A 296 9.38 -27.30 -18.78
N PRO A 297 9.55 -28.55 -19.25
CA PRO A 297 8.88 -29.70 -18.66
C PRO A 297 9.51 -30.06 -17.32
N LEU A 298 8.72 -30.07 -16.25
CA LEU A 298 9.13 -30.50 -14.91
C LEU A 298 9.06 -32.03 -14.74
N GLY A 299 8.38 -32.74 -15.63
CA GLY A 299 8.18 -34.18 -15.52
C GLY A 299 7.40 -34.53 -14.24
N LYS A 300 7.89 -35.49 -13.45
CA LYS A 300 7.24 -35.93 -12.19
C LYS A 300 7.19 -34.83 -11.12
N TRP A 301 8.14 -33.89 -11.14
CA TRP A 301 8.21 -32.79 -10.18
C TRP A 301 7.07 -31.79 -10.31
N ARG A 302 6.33 -31.78 -11.43
CA ARG A 302 5.18 -30.88 -11.63
C ARG A 302 4.13 -31.00 -10.52
N TRP A 303 3.90 -32.21 -10.02
CA TRP A 303 2.92 -32.49 -8.98
C TRP A 303 3.42 -32.08 -7.60
N VAL A 304 4.72 -32.27 -7.33
CA VAL A 304 5.36 -31.80 -6.10
C VAL A 304 5.33 -30.28 -6.05
N SER A 305 5.70 -29.60 -7.13
CA SER A 305 5.62 -28.15 -7.24
C SER A 305 4.19 -27.64 -7.05
N ALA A 306 3.20 -28.29 -7.66
CA ALA A 306 1.80 -27.94 -7.48
C ALA A 306 1.34 -28.12 -6.02
N ALA A 307 1.71 -29.22 -5.37
CA ALA A 307 1.39 -29.48 -3.97
C ALA A 307 1.99 -28.41 -3.04
N VAL A 308 3.25 -28.01 -3.27
CA VAL A 308 3.91 -26.95 -2.50
C VAL A 308 3.21 -25.60 -2.68
N VAL A 309 2.82 -25.25 -3.90
CA VAL A 309 2.08 -24.00 -4.17
C VAL A 309 0.70 -24.03 -3.52
N ILE A 310 -0.01 -25.15 -3.59
CA ILE A 310 -1.32 -25.32 -2.94
C ILE A 310 -1.17 -25.24 -1.42
N LEU A 311 -0.16 -25.88 -0.82
CA LEU A 311 0.10 -25.79 0.61
C LEU A 311 0.36 -24.34 1.04
N TRP A 312 1.16 -23.61 0.27
CA TRP A 312 1.41 -22.19 0.51
C TRP A 312 0.11 -21.36 0.42
N LEU A 313 -0.74 -21.59 -0.59
CA LEU A 313 -2.04 -20.93 -0.71
C LEU A 313 -2.95 -21.26 0.48
N ILE A 314 -2.94 -22.51 0.96
CA ILE A 314 -3.73 -22.92 2.14
C ILE A 314 -3.27 -22.12 3.36
N VAL A 315 -1.97 -22.10 3.65
CA VAL A 315 -1.44 -21.40 4.82
C VAL A 315 -1.69 -19.90 4.73
N THR A 316 -1.48 -19.29 3.56
CA THR A 316 -1.55 -17.82 3.41
C THR A 316 -2.95 -17.25 3.27
N ILE A 317 -3.86 -17.98 2.63
CA ILE A 317 -5.20 -17.52 2.29
C ILE A 317 -6.22 -18.29 3.10
N PHE A 318 -6.23 -19.61 2.97
CA PHE A 318 -7.31 -20.43 3.51
C PHE A 318 -7.38 -20.38 5.03
N VAL A 319 -6.24 -20.52 5.73
CA VAL A 319 -6.17 -20.48 7.20
C VAL A 319 -6.74 -19.18 7.77
N PRO A 320 -6.22 -17.97 7.42
CA PRO A 320 -6.74 -16.73 8.00
C PRO A 320 -8.16 -16.41 7.53
N LEU A 321 -8.53 -16.66 6.26
CA LEU A 321 -9.89 -16.39 5.79
C LEU A 321 -10.92 -17.30 6.45
N THR A 322 -10.60 -18.57 6.67
CA THR A 322 -11.49 -19.50 7.39
C THR A 322 -11.64 -19.09 8.85
N GLY A 323 -10.56 -18.65 9.50
CA GLY A 323 -10.65 -18.07 10.84
C GLY A 323 -11.65 -16.92 10.91
N ILE A 324 -11.53 -15.94 10.02
CA ILE A 324 -12.45 -14.78 9.96
C ILE A 324 -13.88 -15.23 9.68
N LEU A 325 -14.06 -16.12 8.71
CA LEU A 325 -15.37 -16.67 8.37
C LEU A 325 -16.01 -17.32 9.58
N LEU A 326 -15.33 -18.26 10.23
CA LEU A 326 -15.88 -18.96 11.40
C LEU A 326 -16.21 -17.97 12.53
N ARG A 327 -15.32 -17.02 12.83
CA ARG A 327 -15.52 -16.08 13.93
C ARG A 327 -16.63 -15.06 13.68
N ALA A 328 -16.87 -14.68 12.43
CA ALA A 328 -17.90 -13.71 12.08
C ALA A 328 -19.33 -14.25 12.27
N PHE A 329 -19.51 -15.58 12.26
CA PHE A 329 -20.81 -16.25 12.35
C PHE A 329 -21.03 -16.99 13.67
N VAL A 330 -20.22 -16.74 14.69
CA VAL A 330 -20.28 -17.43 15.98
C VAL A 330 -20.35 -16.41 17.12
N SER A 331 -21.26 -16.63 18.08
CA SER A 331 -21.46 -15.77 19.26
C SER A 331 -20.36 -15.93 20.31
N ASN A 332 -19.93 -17.17 20.58
CA ASN A 332 -18.89 -17.47 21.55
C ASN A 332 -17.90 -18.48 20.99
N TRP A 333 -16.63 -18.35 21.32
CA TRP A 333 -15.57 -19.24 20.85
C TRP A 333 -14.51 -19.43 21.94
N GLY A 334 -13.84 -20.58 21.92
CA GLY A 334 -12.82 -20.92 22.90
C GLY A 334 -12.89 -22.39 23.30
N VAL A 335 -12.10 -22.74 24.33
CA VAL A 335 -11.99 -24.10 24.84
C VAL A 335 -13.35 -24.61 25.32
N GLY A 336 -13.75 -25.80 24.88
CA GLY A 336 -15.01 -26.44 25.29
C GLY A 336 -16.28 -25.88 24.64
N VAL A 337 -16.15 -24.97 23.66
CA VAL A 337 -17.28 -24.40 22.93
C VAL A 337 -17.47 -25.09 21.59
N SER A 338 -18.62 -25.71 21.39
CA SER A 338 -19.04 -26.27 20.10
C SER A 338 -19.47 -25.14 19.16
N LEU A 339 -18.89 -25.11 17.95
CA LEU A 339 -19.15 -24.04 16.97
C LEU A 339 -20.57 -24.09 16.42
N PHE A 340 -21.09 -25.29 16.18
CA PHE A 340 -22.41 -25.48 15.59
C PHE A 340 -23.53 -24.98 16.51
N ASP A 341 -23.32 -25.05 17.82
CA ASP A 341 -24.29 -24.60 18.82
C ASP A 341 -24.28 -23.08 19.04
N GLN A 342 -23.25 -22.40 18.54
CA GLN A 342 -23.04 -20.97 18.72
C GLN A 342 -23.18 -20.19 17.41
N LEU A 343 -23.68 -20.81 16.34
CA LEU A 343 -23.92 -20.11 15.07
C LEU A 343 -24.93 -18.99 15.27
N SER A 344 -24.53 -17.75 15.00
CA SER A 344 -25.37 -16.57 15.17
C SER A 344 -25.06 -15.47 14.15
N LEU A 345 -26.08 -14.66 13.84
CA LEU A 345 -25.98 -13.44 13.04
C LEU A 345 -26.06 -12.17 13.89
N ASP A 346 -26.04 -12.29 15.23
CA ASP A 346 -26.22 -11.16 16.14
C ASP A 346 -25.09 -10.13 16.03
N THR A 347 -23.88 -10.57 15.72
CA THR A 347 -22.76 -9.66 15.43
C THR A 347 -23.07 -8.77 14.22
N PHE A 348 -23.65 -9.32 13.16
CA PHE A 348 -24.08 -8.54 12.00
C PHE A 348 -25.23 -7.61 12.33
N ARG A 349 -26.21 -8.05 13.12
CA ARG A 349 -27.29 -7.18 13.62
C ARG A 349 -26.72 -5.99 14.40
N THR A 350 -25.72 -6.24 15.24
CA THR A 350 -25.00 -5.19 15.98
C THR A 350 -24.32 -4.21 15.02
N VAL A 351 -23.59 -4.71 14.02
CA VAL A 351 -22.95 -3.88 12.98
C VAL A 351 -23.97 -3.01 12.24
N PHE A 352 -25.10 -3.58 11.82
CA PHE A 352 -26.14 -2.84 11.09
C PHE A 352 -27.04 -1.98 11.98
N SER A 353 -26.97 -2.12 13.31
CA SER A 353 -27.68 -1.24 14.25
C SER A 353 -26.89 0.02 14.59
N GLN A 354 -25.56 0.00 14.44
CA GLN A 354 -24.68 1.08 14.85
C GLN A 354 -24.38 2.02 13.67
N PRO A 355 -24.78 3.31 13.74
CA PRO A 355 -24.63 4.24 12.61
C PRO A 355 -23.18 4.49 12.18
N ASN A 356 -22.23 4.48 13.11
CA ASN A 356 -20.80 4.63 12.82
C ASN A 356 -20.23 3.43 12.05
N LEU A 357 -20.69 2.20 12.33
CA LEU A 357 -20.23 0.99 11.64
C LEU A 357 -20.82 0.90 10.22
N ILE A 358 -22.10 1.24 10.04
CA ILE A 358 -22.70 1.37 8.71
C ILE A 358 -21.97 2.45 7.91
N ARG A 359 -21.68 3.59 8.53
CA ARG A 359 -20.94 4.67 7.88
C ARG A 359 -19.55 4.23 7.46
N ALA A 360 -18.85 3.44 8.29
CA ALA A 360 -17.57 2.86 7.92
C ALA A 360 -17.64 2.03 6.63
N ILE A 361 -18.70 1.22 6.47
CA ILE A 361 -18.93 0.41 5.27
C ILE A 361 -19.22 1.30 4.05
N ILE A 362 -20.16 2.24 4.18
CA ILE A 362 -20.57 3.15 3.09
C ILE A 362 -19.39 4.02 2.66
N ASN A 363 -18.65 4.59 3.60
CA ASN A 363 -17.51 5.45 3.33
C ASN A 363 -16.37 4.66 2.67
N SER A 364 -16.09 3.44 3.10
CA SER A 364 -15.10 2.58 2.41
C SER A 364 -15.45 2.40 0.94
N VAL A 365 -16.69 1.98 0.65
CA VAL A 365 -17.17 1.81 -0.73
C VAL A 365 -17.14 3.13 -1.51
N ALA A 366 -17.54 4.24 -0.88
CA ALA A 366 -17.54 5.56 -1.51
C ALA A 366 -16.12 6.05 -1.84
N ILE A 367 -15.15 5.84 -0.93
CA ILE A 367 -13.73 6.15 -1.18
C ILE A 367 -13.19 5.26 -2.28
N GLY A 368 -13.48 3.96 -2.27
CA GLY A 368 -13.06 3.06 -3.34
C GLY A 368 -13.58 3.51 -4.71
N VAL A 369 -14.90 3.70 -4.83
CA VAL A 369 -15.57 3.99 -6.10
C VAL A 369 -15.28 5.41 -6.57
N PHE A 370 -15.72 6.42 -5.81
CA PHE A 370 -15.61 7.82 -6.21
C PHE A 370 -14.21 8.38 -5.93
N GLY A 371 -13.65 8.04 -4.78
CA GLY A 371 -12.32 8.49 -4.40
C GLY A 371 -11.24 7.89 -5.31
N GLY A 372 -11.32 6.60 -5.63
CA GLY A 372 -10.43 5.95 -6.59
C GLY A 372 -10.52 6.58 -7.99
N ALA A 373 -11.73 6.91 -8.45
CA ALA A 373 -11.94 7.55 -9.75
C ALA A 373 -11.32 8.95 -9.77
N LEU A 374 -11.57 9.75 -8.73
CA LEU A 374 -11.00 11.09 -8.60
C LEU A 374 -9.47 11.06 -8.49
N ALA A 375 -8.91 10.06 -7.78
CA ALA A 375 -7.47 9.84 -7.70
C ALA A 375 -6.89 9.53 -9.08
N VAL A 376 -7.51 8.65 -9.88
CA VAL A 376 -7.08 8.37 -11.26
C VAL A 376 -7.13 9.61 -12.14
N ILE A 377 -8.13 10.48 -11.97
CA ILE A 377 -8.20 11.77 -12.67
C ILE A 377 -6.99 12.64 -12.29
N CYS A 378 -6.71 12.83 -10.99
CA CYS A 378 -5.56 13.59 -10.50
C CYS A 378 -4.23 13.04 -11.05
N TYR A 379 -4.05 11.73 -10.96
CA TYR A 379 -2.85 11.06 -11.45
C TYR A 379 -2.72 11.13 -12.97
N THR A 380 -3.83 11.16 -13.72
CA THR A 380 -3.84 11.36 -15.18
C THR A 380 -3.33 12.76 -15.54
N PHE A 381 -3.74 13.79 -14.79
CA PHE A 381 -3.18 15.13 -14.97
C PHE A 381 -1.67 15.17 -14.69
N ILE A 382 -1.21 14.51 -13.64
CA ILE A 382 0.22 14.40 -13.30
C ILE A 382 0.98 13.60 -14.38
N GLY A 383 0.43 12.48 -14.82
CA GLY A 383 0.99 11.63 -15.87
C GLY A 383 1.12 12.37 -17.20
N LEU A 384 0.09 13.11 -17.62
CA LEU A 384 0.13 13.95 -18.82
C LEU A 384 1.09 15.15 -18.68
N ALA A 385 1.26 15.70 -17.47
CA ALA A 385 2.24 16.75 -17.21
C ALA A 385 3.69 16.26 -17.45
N MET A 386 3.94 14.96 -17.22
CA MET A 386 5.24 14.28 -17.32
C MET A 386 5.43 13.55 -18.67
N HIS A 387 4.34 13.19 -19.35
CA HIS A 387 4.36 12.34 -20.55
C HIS A 387 5.24 12.92 -21.66
N ARG A 388 6.27 12.14 -22.06
CA ARG A 388 7.20 12.41 -23.18
C ARG A 388 7.89 13.79 -23.12
N LYS A 389 8.21 14.28 -21.93
CA LYS A 389 8.93 15.55 -21.74
C LYS A 389 10.29 15.34 -21.05
N PRO A 390 11.41 15.41 -21.79
CA PRO A 390 12.74 15.22 -21.22
C PRO A 390 13.29 16.52 -20.60
N ASP A 391 12.61 17.09 -19.60
CA ASP A 391 13.04 18.32 -18.93
C ASP A 391 13.29 18.15 -17.42
N ARG A 392 13.92 19.17 -16.82
CA ARG A 392 14.26 19.17 -15.38
C ARG A 392 13.02 19.09 -14.49
N THR A 393 11.91 19.70 -14.91
CA THR A 393 10.64 19.67 -14.16
C THR A 393 10.02 18.28 -14.12
N THR A 394 10.02 17.54 -15.24
CA THR A 394 9.57 16.13 -15.25
C THR A 394 10.46 15.28 -14.37
N ARG A 395 11.79 15.47 -14.46
CA ARG A 395 12.73 14.75 -13.59
C ARG A 395 12.45 15.01 -12.12
N PHE A 396 12.22 16.27 -11.72
CA PHE A 396 11.84 16.64 -10.36
C PHE A 396 10.55 15.94 -9.92
N LEU A 397 9.47 16.04 -10.71
CA LEU A 397 8.22 15.35 -10.40
C LEU A 397 8.37 13.83 -10.29
N ASP A 398 9.15 13.21 -11.18
CA ASP A 398 9.43 11.77 -11.09
C ASP A 398 10.12 11.40 -9.76
N TYR A 399 10.94 12.29 -9.18
CA TYR A 399 11.53 12.10 -7.84
C TYR A 399 10.50 12.34 -6.74
N SER A 400 9.77 13.45 -6.82
CA SER A 400 8.80 13.86 -5.80
C SER A 400 7.70 12.83 -5.62
N VAL A 401 7.15 12.28 -6.70
CA VAL A 401 6.05 11.29 -6.66
C VAL A 401 6.42 10.02 -5.91
N LEU A 402 7.70 9.68 -5.80
CA LEU A 402 8.15 8.50 -5.03
C LEU A 402 8.24 8.76 -3.52
N ILE A 403 8.25 10.02 -3.09
CA ILE A 403 8.44 10.39 -1.69
C ILE A 403 7.24 9.97 -0.81
N PRO A 404 5.97 10.16 -1.19
CA PRO A 404 4.85 9.69 -0.37
C PRO A 404 4.88 8.19 -0.10
N ARG A 405 5.42 7.41 -1.03
CA ARG A 405 5.63 5.97 -0.82
C ARG A 405 6.61 5.70 0.31
N ALA A 406 7.55 6.60 0.61
CA ALA A 406 8.52 6.48 1.70
C ALA A 406 7.93 6.77 3.08
N VAL A 407 6.69 7.24 3.13
CA VAL A 407 6.04 7.60 4.38
C VAL A 407 5.10 6.46 4.72
N PRO A 408 5.38 5.68 5.78
CA PRO A 408 4.47 4.68 6.30
C PRO A 408 3.06 5.25 6.41
N GLY A 409 2.04 4.47 6.02
CA GLY A 409 0.69 5.01 5.90
C GLY A 409 0.16 5.64 7.21
N ILE A 410 0.54 5.10 8.38
CA ILE A 410 0.25 5.68 9.69
C ILE A 410 0.87 7.07 9.89
N LEU A 411 2.10 7.29 9.42
CA LEU A 411 2.78 8.58 9.46
C LEU A 411 2.12 9.58 8.52
N ALA A 412 1.74 9.13 7.33
CA ALA A 412 1.05 9.98 6.38
C ALA A 412 -0.31 10.42 6.94
N GLY A 413 -1.06 9.51 7.59
CA GLY A 413 -2.30 9.85 8.28
C GLY A 413 -2.11 10.95 9.32
N LEU A 414 -1.07 10.83 10.15
CA LEU A 414 -0.71 11.86 11.13
C LEU A 414 -0.33 13.19 10.47
N ALA A 415 0.45 13.14 9.39
CA ALA A 415 0.86 14.32 8.64
C ALA A 415 -0.34 15.06 8.03
N PHE A 416 -1.30 14.33 7.46
CA PHE A 416 -2.53 14.91 6.93
C PHE A 416 -3.44 15.45 8.02
N LEU A 417 -3.56 14.76 9.16
CA LEU A 417 -4.24 15.30 10.34
C LEU A 417 -3.64 16.67 10.70
N TRP A 418 -2.31 16.79 10.68
CA TRP A 418 -1.63 18.04 10.96
C TRP A 418 -1.86 19.10 9.90
N VAL A 419 -1.93 18.77 8.61
CA VAL A 419 -2.35 19.74 7.58
C VAL A 419 -3.73 20.31 7.90
N PHE A 420 -4.71 19.45 8.22
CA PHE A 420 -6.06 19.89 8.54
C PHE A 420 -6.18 20.70 9.85
N LEU A 421 -5.23 20.55 10.77
CA LEU A 421 -5.18 21.35 12.00
C LEU A 421 -4.36 22.64 11.84
N PHE A 422 -3.21 22.55 11.16
CA PHE A 422 -2.25 23.65 11.02
C PHE A 422 -2.74 24.70 10.03
N THR A 423 -3.17 24.31 8.84
CA THR A 423 -3.48 25.28 7.77
C THR A 423 -4.61 26.24 8.16
N PRO A 424 -5.75 25.78 8.73
CA PRO A 424 -6.80 26.70 9.17
C PRO A 424 -6.33 27.62 10.30
N MET A 425 -5.55 27.09 11.25
CA MET A 425 -5.05 27.85 12.40
C MET A 425 -4.03 28.92 12.01
N TRP A 426 -3.08 28.58 11.14
CA TRP A 426 -2.11 29.53 10.59
C TRP A 426 -2.81 30.63 9.79
N MET A 427 -3.78 30.25 8.95
CA MET A 427 -4.54 31.21 8.15
C MET A 427 -5.36 32.15 9.02
N ASP A 428 -5.99 31.63 10.09
CA ASP A 428 -6.76 32.41 11.06
C ASP A 428 -5.89 33.47 11.75
N ARG A 429 -4.74 33.06 12.28
CA ARG A 429 -3.78 33.97 12.92
C ARG A 429 -3.24 35.01 11.95
N SER A 430 -2.93 34.60 10.72
CA SER A 430 -2.38 35.50 9.70
C SER A 430 -3.40 36.56 9.24
N LEU A 431 -4.69 36.19 9.19
CA LEU A 431 -5.80 37.09 8.83
C LEU A 431 -6.28 37.94 10.00
N ALA A 432 -6.15 37.47 11.24
CA ALA A 432 -6.53 38.22 12.43
C ALA A 432 -5.53 39.34 12.74
N ASP A 433 -4.28 38.96 13.01
CA ASP A 433 -3.27 39.87 13.57
C ASP A 433 -1.97 39.85 12.74
N GLY A 434 -1.94 39.11 11.63
CA GLY A 434 -0.77 38.94 10.79
C GLY A 434 -0.77 39.82 9.53
N TYR A 435 0.15 39.50 8.62
CA TYR A 435 0.34 40.22 7.36
C TYR A 435 -0.83 40.12 6.38
N MET A 436 -1.71 39.12 6.52
CA MET A 436 -2.90 38.97 5.67
C MET A 436 -4.11 39.78 6.17
N SER A 437 -4.03 40.40 7.36
CA SER A 437 -5.11 41.23 7.91
C SER A 437 -5.45 42.44 7.04
N VAL A 438 -4.49 42.92 6.23
CA VAL A 438 -4.65 44.07 5.33
C VAL A 438 -5.39 43.70 4.04
N LEU A 439 -5.62 42.41 3.76
CA LEU A 439 -6.28 41.97 2.52
C LEU A 439 -7.77 42.38 2.51
N PRO A 440 -8.25 42.99 1.41
CA PRO A 440 -9.69 43.21 1.22
C PRO A 440 -10.42 41.86 1.25
N GLY A 441 -11.27 41.64 2.25
CA GLY A 441 -11.98 40.37 2.45
C GLY A 441 -11.35 39.42 3.47
N ALA A 442 -10.36 39.85 4.26
CA ALA A 442 -9.78 39.02 5.31
C ALA A 442 -10.83 38.49 6.31
N GLN A 443 -11.76 39.36 6.73
CA GLN A 443 -12.92 38.97 7.57
C GLN A 443 -13.77 37.87 6.90
N TRP A 444 -14.15 38.07 5.63
CA TRP A 444 -14.93 37.11 4.87
C TRP A 444 -14.22 35.75 4.75
N MET A 445 -12.90 35.76 4.54
CA MET A 445 -12.10 34.53 4.49
C MET A 445 -12.11 33.78 5.84
N ARG A 446 -12.06 34.51 6.97
CA ARG A 446 -12.19 33.89 8.29
C ARG A 446 -13.58 33.28 8.50
N ASP A 447 -14.61 34.04 8.16
CA ASP A 447 -15.99 33.63 8.42
C ASP A 447 -16.46 32.49 7.50
N ASN A 448 -15.88 32.36 6.30
CA ASN A 448 -16.31 31.37 5.30
C ASN A 448 -15.24 30.30 5.01
N VAL A 449 -14.05 30.71 4.58
CA VAL A 449 -13.02 29.76 4.09
C VAL A 449 -12.42 28.96 5.23
N ILE A 450 -12.09 29.59 6.36
CA ILE A 450 -11.52 28.87 7.51
C ILE A 450 -12.54 27.91 8.11
N VAL A 451 -13.80 28.34 8.26
CA VAL A 451 -14.89 27.49 8.76
C VAL A 451 -15.08 26.29 7.84
N TRP A 452 -15.09 26.50 6.52
CA TRP A 452 -15.14 25.42 5.54
C TRP A 452 -13.94 24.47 5.67
N MET A 453 -12.71 24.98 5.78
CA MET A 453 -11.51 24.14 5.94
C MET A 453 -11.58 23.29 7.22
N ARG A 454 -12.00 23.88 8.35
CA ARG A 454 -12.21 23.13 9.60
C ARG A 454 -13.28 22.06 9.46
N ALA A 455 -14.37 22.35 8.75
CA ALA A 455 -15.44 21.39 8.47
C ALA A 455 -14.95 20.22 7.60
N THR A 456 -14.12 20.48 6.57
CA THR A 456 -13.63 19.44 5.65
C THR A 456 -12.83 18.33 6.36
N ARG A 457 -12.19 18.63 7.49
CA ARG A 457 -11.48 17.63 8.31
C ARG A 457 -12.38 16.45 8.67
N ASN A 458 -13.63 16.73 9.08
CA ASN A 458 -14.58 15.72 9.55
C ASN A 458 -15.41 15.11 8.41
N THR A 459 -14.98 15.29 7.16
CA THR A 459 -15.63 14.71 5.98
C THR A 459 -14.73 13.66 5.35
N ILE A 460 -15.34 12.73 4.63
CA ILE A 460 -14.64 11.67 3.88
C ILE A 460 -13.56 12.20 2.92
N PHE A 461 -13.66 13.47 2.52
CA PHE A 461 -12.67 14.17 1.71
C PHE A 461 -11.28 14.18 2.34
N SER A 462 -11.19 14.31 3.68
CA SER A 462 -9.88 14.33 4.36
C SER A 462 -9.14 13.01 4.21
N VAL A 463 -9.87 11.90 4.36
CA VAL A 463 -9.36 10.54 4.16
C VAL A 463 -9.00 10.30 2.69
N TRP A 464 -9.89 10.70 1.77
CA TRP A 464 -9.63 10.58 0.33
C TRP A 464 -8.35 11.33 -0.10
N LEU A 465 -8.16 12.56 0.38
CA LEU A 465 -7.00 13.37 0.05
C LEU A 465 -5.71 12.69 0.53
N ALA A 466 -5.71 12.19 1.76
CA ALA A 466 -4.58 11.47 2.32
C ALA A 466 -4.26 10.20 1.52
N TYR A 467 -5.28 9.39 1.19
CA TYR A 467 -5.10 8.16 0.41
C TYR A 467 -4.56 8.45 -1.00
N THR A 468 -5.04 9.51 -1.63
CA THR A 468 -4.60 9.95 -2.95
C THR A 468 -3.13 10.35 -2.96
N VAL A 469 -2.63 10.98 -1.91
CA VAL A 469 -1.21 11.37 -1.85
C VAL A 469 -0.33 10.18 -1.50
N VAL A 470 -0.72 9.36 -0.52
CA VAL A 470 0.05 8.17 -0.09
C VAL A 470 0.23 7.19 -1.25
N TRP A 471 -0.84 6.93 -1.99
CA TRP A 471 -0.83 5.96 -3.09
C TRP A 471 -0.47 6.56 -4.46
N LEU A 472 -0.06 7.84 -4.50
CA LEU A 472 0.30 8.57 -5.71
C LEU A 472 1.34 7.84 -6.57
N ALA A 473 2.38 7.29 -5.96
CA ALA A 473 3.43 6.57 -6.67
C ALA A 473 2.90 5.34 -7.41
N TYR A 474 1.97 4.60 -6.79
CA TYR A 474 1.39 3.40 -7.37
C TYR A 474 0.40 3.77 -8.48
N GLY A 475 -0.50 4.72 -8.22
CA GLY A 475 -1.48 5.18 -9.21
C GLY A 475 -0.83 5.81 -10.43
N LEU A 476 0.22 6.63 -10.25
CA LEU A 476 0.95 7.21 -11.37
C LEU A 476 1.65 6.14 -12.21
N ARG A 477 2.16 5.06 -11.60
CA ARG A 477 2.77 3.95 -12.35
C ARG A 477 1.75 3.24 -13.24
N LEU A 478 0.55 2.97 -12.73
CA LEU A 478 -0.55 2.34 -13.49
C LEU A 478 -0.94 3.22 -14.70
N ILE A 479 -1.11 4.51 -14.46
CA ILE A 479 -1.46 5.48 -15.52
C ILE A 479 -0.32 5.70 -16.51
N SER A 480 0.92 5.76 -16.05
CA SER A 480 2.07 5.89 -16.95
C SER A 480 2.17 4.69 -17.88
N SER A 481 1.89 3.48 -17.39
CA SER A 481 1.83 2.27 -18.22
C SER A 481 0.73 2.41 -19.29
N ALA A 482 -0.48 2.81 -18.91
CA ALA A 482 -1.59 3.01 -19.83
C ALA A 482 -1.32 4.10 -20.90
N LEU A 483 -0.72 5.22 -20.51
CA LEU A 483 -0.38 6.30 -21.44
C LEU A 483 0.73 5.90 -22.42
N LEU A 484 1.69 5.08 -22.00
CA LEU A 484 2.79 4.62 -22.85
C LEU A 484 2.34 3.60 -23.92
N GLN A 485 1.19 2.94 -23.73
CA GLN A 485 0.61 2.06 -24.74
C GLN A 485 0.13 2.81 -26.00
N VAL A 486 -0.11 4.12 -25.90
CA VAL A 486 -0.48 4.95 -27.05
C VAL A 486 0.78 5.24 -27.88
N GLY A 487 0.82 4.76 -29.12
CA GLY A 487 1.93 4.97 -30.05
C GLY A 487 2.30 6.45 -30.24
N ALA A 488 3.59 6.74 -30.38
CA ALA A 488 4.07 8.11 -30.58
C ALA A 488 3.66 8.68 -31.95
N GLU A 489 3.63 7.79 -32.93
CA GLU A 489 3.22 8.03 -34.30
C GLU A 489 1.80 8.60 -34.41
N LEU A 490 0.86 8.20 -33.54
CA LEU A 490 -0.51 8.71 -33.54
C LEU A 490 -0.57 10.19 -33.10
N GLU A 491 0.20 10.54 -32.07
CA GLU A 491 0.29 11.91 -31.58
C GLU A 491 1.08 12.81 -32.56
N GLU A 492 2.07 12.25 -33.25
CA GLU A 492 2.86 12.93 -34.27
C GLU A 492 2.04 13.19 -35.54
N ALA A 493 1.31 12.19 -36.04
CA ALA A 493 0.42 12.35 -37.20
C ALA A 493 -0.64 13.46 -36.96
N ALA A 494 -1.23 13.49 -35.77
CA ALA A 494 -2.17 14.54 -35.41
C ALA A 494 -1.53 15.94 -35.32
N ARG A 495 -0.30 16.04 -34.79
CA ARG A 495 0.42 17.31 -34.77
C ARG A 495 0.82 17.78 -36.17
N SER A 496 1.20 16.86 -37.06
CA SER A 496 1.55 17.15 -38.46
C SER A 496 0.35 17.68 -39.26
N THR A 497 -0.87 17.30 -38.90
CA THR A 497 -2.12 17.82 -39.48
C THR A 497 -2.62 19.12 -38.83
N GLY A 498 -1.84 19.72 -37.92
CA GLY A 498 -2.12 21.01 -37.30
C GLY A 498 -2.83 20.96 -35.94
N ALA A 499 -3.04 19.77 -35.36
CA ALA A 499 -3.68 19.66 -34.05
C ALA A 499 -2.81 20.23 -32.93
N GLN A 500 -3.42 21.01 -32.04
CA GLN A 500 -2.77 21.53 -30.84
C GLN A 500 -2.56 20.41 -29.81
N ARG A 501 -1.55 20.55 -28.93
CA ARG A 501 -1.26 19.56 -27.88
C ARG A 501 -2.47 19.18 -27.02
N SER A 502 -3.30 20.15 -26.65
CA SER A 502 -4.53 19.91 -25.88
C SER A 502 -5.56 19.07 -26.67
N GLN A 503 -5.68 19.33 -27.97
CA GLN A 503 -6.55 18.55 -28.86
C GLN A 503 -6.06 17.11 -28.98
N VAL A 504 -4.75 16.92 -29.20
CA VAL A 504 -4.14 15.58 -29.25
C VAL A 504 -4.40 14.81 -27.95
N THR A 505 -4.15 15.41 -26.80
CA THR A 505 -4.40 14.76 -25.51
C THR A 505 -5.87 14.40 -25.32
N ARG A 506 -6.80 15.31 -25.61
CA ARG A 506 -8.24 15.11 -25.38
C ARG A 506 -8.89 14.15 -26.38
N GLN A 507 -8.46 14.15 -27.63
CA GLN A 507 -9.10 13.42 -28.72
C GLN A 507 -8.40 12.11 -29.08
N ILE A 508 -7.12 11.96 -28.73
CA ILE A 508 -6.31 10.79 -29.12
C ILE A 508 -5.78 10.08 -27.87
N THR A 509 -4.91 10.73 -27.09
CA THR A 509 -4.19 10.06 -25.99
C THR A 509 -5.15 9.53 -24.91
N VAL A 510 -6.03 10.37 -24.37
CA VAL A 510 -6.96 9.96 -23.30
C VAL A 510 -8.02 8.95 -23.79
N PRO A 511 -8.68 9.14 -24.95
CA PRO A 511 -9.64 8.16 -25.46
C PRO A 511 -9.03 6.79 -25.75
N LEU A 512 -7.80 6.72 -26.27
CA LEU A 512 -7.11 5.45 -26.50
C LEU A 512 -6.65 4.80 -25.19
N ALA A 513 -6.22 5.60 -24.21
CA ALA A 513 -5.82 5.10 -22.89
C ALA A 513 -7.01 4.72 -21.98
N ARG A 514 -8.26 5.01 -22.35
CA ARG A 514 -9.44 4.90 -21.48
C ARG A 514 -9.61 3.54 -20.80
N TYR A 515 -9.33 2.43 -21.50
CA TYR A 515 -9.45 1.09 -20.92
C TYR A 515 -8.35 0.82 -19.90
N GLY A 516 -7.13 1.33 -20.14
CA GLY A 516 -6.05 1.31 -19.15
C GLY A 516 -6.35 2.19 -17.93
N LEU A 517 -7.04 3.33 -18.13
CA LEU A 517 -7.49 4.19 -17.03
C LEU A 517 -8.60 3.52 -16.20
N ILE A 518 -9.54 2.82 -16.82
CA ILE A 518 -10.57 2.03 -16.13
C ILE A 518 -9.91 0.89 -15.32
N GLY A 519 -8.94 0.18 -15.92
CA GLY A 519 -8.16 -0.83 -15.19
C GLY A 519 -7.39 -0.24 -14.01
N SER A 520 -6.79 0.95 -14.19
CA SER A 520 -6.12 1.69 -13.11
C SER A 520 -7.09 2.08 -12.00
N TRP A 521 -8.32 2.47 -12.34
CA TRP A 521 -9.37 2.80 -11.37
C TRP A 521 -9.78 1.58 -10.54
N LEU A 522 -10.01 0.43 -11.18
CA LEU A 522 -10.37 -0.80 -10.47
C LEU A 522 -9.25 -1.26 -9.52
N LEU A 523 -7.98 -1.10 -9.91
CA LEU A 523 -6.85 -1.36 -9.04
C LEU A 523 -6.76 -0.35 -7.88
N MET A 524 -7.01 0.94 -8.15
CA MET A 524 -7.05 1.96 -7.10
C MET A 524 -8.19 1.75 -6.11
N PHE A 525 -9.36 1.29 -6.58
CA PHE A 525 -10.47 0.86 -5.74
C PHE A 525 -9.99 -0.21 -4.74
N LEU A 526 -9.38 -1.29 -5.23
CA LEU A 526 -8.89 -2.39 -4.38
C LEU A 526 -7.80 -1.92 -3.40
N ILE A 527 -6.93 -0.99 -3.82
CA ILE A 527 -5.89 -0.42 -2.96
C ILE A 527 -6.50 0.43 -1.84
N PHE A 528 -7.53 1.24 -2.13
CA PHE A 528 -8.18 2.07 -1.12
C PHE A 528 -9.03 1.25 -0.15
N GLU A 529 -9.70 0.19 -0.62
CA GLU A 529 -10.50 -0.71 0.24
C GLU A 529 -9.67 -1.46 1.28
N ARG A 530 -8.40 -1.76 0.96
CA ARG A 530 -7.48 -2.41 1.91
C ARG A 530 -6.71 -1.43 2.80
N GLU A 531 -6.89 -0.12 2.61
CA GLU A 531 -6.14 0.89 3.36
C GLU A 531 -6.74 1.08 4.76
N TYR A 532 -5.88 1.06 5.78
CA TYR A 532 -6.29 1.20 7.19
C TYR A 532 -5.38 2.15 7.95
N SER A 533 -4.09 2.11 7.64
CA SER A 533 -3.05 2.79 8.41
C SER A 533 -3.15 4.32 8.30
N THR A 534 -3.37 4.85 7.10
CA THR A 534 -3.52 6.30 6.88
C THR A 534 -4.82 6.85 7.47
N GLY A 535 -5.88 6.03 7.53
CA GLY A 535 -7.18 6.48 8.02
C GLY A 535 -7.23 6.65 9.55
N VAL A 536 -6.37 5.97 10.31
CA VAL A 536 -6.55 5.87 11.76
C VAL A 536 -6.47 7.22 12.49
N TYR A 537 -5.55 8.11 12.10
CA TYR A 537 -5.45 9.46 12.70
C TYR A 537 -6.46 10.46 12.14
N LEU A 538 -7.09 10.12 11.01
CA LEU A 538 -8.17 10.92 10.42
C LEU A 538 -9.55 10.45 10.88
N LEU A 539 -9.60 9.41 11.72
CA LEU A 539 -10.84 8.86 12.27
C LEU A 539 -11.51 9.89 13.19
N SER A 540 -12.73 10.25 12.85
CA SER A 540 -13.60 11.17 13.57
C SER A 540 -15.05 10.91 13.16
N PRO A 541 -16.05 11.40 13.91
CA PRO A 541 -17.44 11.27 13.50
C PRO A 541 -17.67 11.83 12.08
N GLY A 542 -18.02 10.97 11.13
CA GLY A 542 -18.18 11.32 9.71
C GLY A 542 -17.11 10.77 8.76
N THR A 543 -15.92 10.40 9.26
CA THR A 543 -14.78 9.95 8.45
C THR A 543 -14.46 8.47 8.63
N GLU A 544 -15.31 7.72 9.34
CA GLU A 544 -15.13 6.31 9.62
C GLU A 544 -14.95 5.53 8.32
N THR A 545 -13.94 4.66 8.24
CA THR A 545 -13.74 3.67 7.17
C THR A 545 -13.55 2.30 7.79
N ILE A 546 -13.84 1.21 7.06
CA ILE A 546 -13.64 -0.15 7.61
C ILE A 546 -12.21 -0.30 8.13
N GLY A 547 -11.20 0.08 7.34
CA GLY A 547 -9.80 -0.03 7.75
C GLY A 547 -9.46 0.71 9.03
N SER A 548 -9.83 1.99 9.16
CA SER A 548 -9.57 2.78 10.38
C SER A 548 -10.35 2.26 11.58
N MET A 549 -11.59 1.78 11.36
CA MET A 549 -12.44 1.20 12.38
C MET A 549 -11.88 -0.14 12.89
N LEU A 550 -11.30 -0.99 12.03
CA LEU A 550 -10.63 -2.22 12.45
C LEU A 550 -9.50 -1.92 13.44
N VAL A 551 -8.69 -0.90 13.18
CA VAL A 551 -7.60 -0.48 14.09
C VAL A 551 -8.15 0.00 15.43
N SER A 552 -9.17 0.85 15.41
CA SER A 552 -9.80 1.39 16.62
C SER A 552 -10.47 0.30 17.45
N LEU A 553 -11.26 -0.58 16.83
CA LEU A 553 -12.00 -1.65 17.50
C LEU A 553 -11.08 -2.74 18.04
N TRP A 554 -9.96 -3.01 17.34
CA TRP A 554 -8.92 -3.90 17.86
C TRP A 554 -8.33 -3.35 19.15
N ALA A 555 -8.01 -2.06 19.19
CA ALA A 555 -7.48 -1.41 20.39
C ALA A 555 -8.46 -1.42 21.58
N THR A 556 -9.78 -1.45 21.33
CA THR A 556 -10.81 -1.58 22.37
C THR A 556 -11.19 -3.03 22.71
N GLY A 557 -10.59 -4.02 22.05
CA GLY A 557 -10.89 -5.44 22.28
C GLY A 557 -12.23 -5.93 21.71
N ALA A 558 -12.85 -5.20 20.77
CA ALA A 558 -14.14 -5.55 20.17
C ALA A 558 -14.00 -6.61 19.06
N VAL A 559 -13.53 -7.80 19.43
CA VAL A 559 -13.16 -8.90 18.53
C VAL A 559 -14.32 -9.35 17.62
N ASP A 560 -15.56 -9.41 18.12
CA ASP A 560 -16.74 -9.79 17.34
C ASP A 560 -16.95 -8.85 16.15
N ILE A 561 -16.95 -7.54 16.43
CA ILE A 561 -17.18 -6.51 15.42
C ILE A 561 -16.04 -6.48 14.41
N VAL A 562 -14.79 -6.66 14.88
CA VAL A 562 -13.60 -6.78 14.02
C VAL A 562 -13.76 -7.96 13.05
N ALA A 563 -14.26 -9.11 13.50
CA ALA A 563 -14.50 -10.27 12.64
C ALA A 563 -15.56 -9.99 11.57
N ALA A 564 -16.70 -9.42 11.96
CA ALA A 564 -17.77 -9.11 11.02
C ALA A 564 -17.36 -8.06 9.98
N LEU A 565 -16.69 -6.98 10.39
CA LEU A 565 -16.16 -5.98 9.46
C LEU A 565 -15.06 -6.52 8.55
N SER A 566 -14.19 -7.40 9.08
CA SER A 566 -13.17 -8.09 8.28
C SER A 566 -13.81 -8.97 7.21
N PHE A 567 -14.85 -9.73 7.57
CA PHE A 567 -15.62 -10.53 6.62
C PHE A 567 -16.27 -9.67 5.53
N ILE A 568 -16.93 -8.56 5.91
CA ILE A 568 -17.52 -7.60 4.96
C ILE A 568 -16.45 -7.04 4.03
N ASN A 569 -15.28 -6.64 4.54
CA ASN A 569 -14.17 -6.13 3.72
C ASN A 569 -13.67 -7.18 2.73
N ILE A 570 -13.52 -8.45 3.14
CA ILE A 570 -13.14 -9.55 2.25
C ILE A 570 -14.16 -9.71 1.12
N VAL A 571 -15.47 -9.69 1.44
CA VAL A 571 -16.53 -9.79 0.42
C VAL A 571 -16.45 -8.63 -0.57
N LEU A 572 -16.24 -7.39 -0.10
CA LEU A 572 -16.08 -6.21 -0.96
C LEU A 572 -14.85 -6.33 -1.88
N VAL A 573 -13.72 -6.77 -1.34
CA VAL A 573 -12.48 -7.00 -2.10
C VAL A 573 -12.67 -8.09 -3.15
N MET A 574 -13.28 -9.22 -2.78
CA MET A 574 -13.55 -10.33 -3.71
C MET A 574 -14.50 -9.92 -4.83
N PHE A 575 -15.53 -9.13 -4.51
CA PHE A 575 -16.45 -8.56 -5.50
C PHE A 575 -15.72 -7.61 -6.46
N GLY A 576 -14.92 -6.67 -5.94
CA GLY A 576 -14.11 -5.76 -6.76
C GLY A 576 -13.11 -6.49 -7.65
N LEU A 577 -12.47 -7.54 -7.14
CA LEU A 577 -11.54 -8.37 -7.89
C LEU A 577 -12.25 -9.14 -9.01
N GLY A 578 -13.44 -9.69 -8.74
CA GLY A 578 -14.27 -10.35 -9.75
C GLY A 578 -14.66 -9.43 -10.89
N ILE A 579 -15.00 -8.17 -10.58
CA ILE A 579 -15.24 -7.12 -11.58
C ILE A 579 -13.97 -6.83 -12.38
N ALA A 580 -12.84 -6.61 -11.71
CA ALA A 580 -11.56 -6.32 -12.38
C ALA A 580 -11.16 -7.42 -13.38
N LEU A 581 -11.28 -8.68 -12.98
CA LEU A 581 -11.00 -9.83 -13.85
C LEU A 581 -11.96 -9.90 -15.05
N ARG A 582 -13.24 -9.57 -14.87
CA ARG A 582 -14.23 -9.55 -15.96
C ARG A 582 -13.93 -8.47 -17.01
N PHE A 583 -13.40 -7.33 -16.60
CA PHE A 583 -12.98 -6.25 -17.50
C PHE A 583 -11.63 -6.53 -18.19
N GLY A 584 -11.06 -7.73 -18.02
CA GLY A 584 -9.80 -8.11 -18.64
C GLY A 584 -8.59 -7.35 -18.09
N VAL A 585 -8.71 -6.79 -16.87
CA VAL A 585 -7.57 -6.17 -16.19
C VAL A 585 -6.57 -7.27 -15.89
N LYS A 586 -5.49 -7.29 -16.65
CA LYS A 586 -4.37 -8.19 -16.38
C LYS A 586 -3.65 -7.66 -15.15
N LEU A 587 -3.81 -8.35 -14.04
CA LEU A 587 -3.20 -7.98 -12.76
C LEU A 587 -1.67 -8.11 -12.75
N ASN A 588 -1.09 -8.69 -13.81
CA ASN A 588 0.32 -9.01 -13.95
C ASN A 588 1.07 -8.11 -14.96
N ASP A 589 0.37 -7.14 -15.57
CA ASP A 589 0.94 -6.11 -16.48
C ASP A 589 0.93 -4.74 -15.78
#